data_AF-A0A133S5W1-F1
#
_entry.id   AF-A0A133S5W1-F1
#
_cell.length_a   1.000
_cell.length_b   1.000
_cell.length_c   1.000
_cell.angle_alpha   90.00
_cell.angle_beta   90.00
_cell.angle_gamma   90.00
#
_symmetry.space_group_name_H-M   'P 1'
#
loop_
_entity.id
_entity.type
_entity.pdbx_description
1 polymer ?
#
loop_
_entity_poly.entity_id
_entity_poly.type
_entity_poly.pdbx_seq_one_letter_code
_entity_poly.pdbx_strand_id
1 'polypeptide(L)' 'MQIEVAMQNSALSVSLAMKHFTPQAAVAGAVFSIIHNFTGSIFAGICRKHDDKEKLEQA' A
#
# COMPACT_ATOMS: atom_id res chain seq x y z
N MET A 1 -9.23 -3.32 -8.45
CA MET A 1 -8.04 -2.89 -9.22
C MET A 1 -7.22 -1.76 -8.55
N GLN A 2 -7.79 -0.91 -7.69
CA GLN A 2 -7.04 0.20 -7.05
C GLN A 2 -5.95 -0.26 -6.07
N ILE A 3 -6.21 -1.29 -5.25
CA ILE A 3 -5.25 -1.81 -4.26
C ILE A 3 -4.10 -2.56 -4.94
N GLU A 4 -4.36 -3.31 -6.01
CA GLU A 4 -3.34 -4.09 -6.70
C GLU A 4 -2.24 -3.20 -7.33
N VAL A 5 -2.62 -2.05 -7.91
CA VAL A 5 -1.64 -1.10 -8.47
C VAL A 5 -0.92 -0.28 -7.39
N ALA A 6 -1.60 0.01 -6.28
CA ALA A 6 -1.05 0.81 -5.19
C ALA A 6 -0.13 0.00 -4.26
N MET A 7 -0.38 -1.31 -4.12
CA MET A 7 0.38 -2.19 -3.24
C MET A 7 1.53 -2.85 -4.01
N GLN A 8 2.62 -2.11 -4.20
CA GLN A 8 3.86 -2.65 -4.78
C GLN A 8 4.77 -3.31 -3.72
N ASN A 9 5.66 -4.21 -4.15
CA ASN A 9 6.66 -4.83 -3.27
C ASN A 9 7.80 -3.83 -2.96
N SER A 10 7.60 -3.05 -1.90
CA SER A 10 8.54 -2.05 -1.39
C SER A 10 9.88 -2.66 -0.93
N ALA A 11 9.87 -3.89 -0.38
CA ALA A 11 11.07 -4.56 0.11
C ALA A 11 12.02 -4.92 -1.04
N LEU A 12 11.49 -5.44 -2.14
CA LEU A 12 12.29 -5.75 -3.34
C LEU A 12 12.91 -4.47 -3.93
N SER A 13 12.17 -3.35 -3.93
CA SER A 13 12.68 -2.04 -4.37
C SER A 13 13.86 -1.58 -3.50
N VAL A 14 13.74 -1.64 -2.17
CA VAL A 14 14.82 -1.31 -1.23
C VAL A 14 16.04 -2.19 -1.46
N SER A 15 15.86 -3.50 -1.60
CA SER A 15 16.97 -4.44 -1.82
C SER A 15 17.73 -4.17 -3.13
N LEU A 16 17.04 -3.86 -4.23
CA LEU A 16 17.69 -3.49 -5.49
C LEU A 16 18.42 -2.14 -5.38
N ALA A 17 17.80 -1.16 -4.71
CA ALA A 17 18.40 0.15 -4.49
C ALA A 17 19.71 0.05 -3.69
N MET A 18 19.72 -0.73 -2.61
CA MET A 18 20.92 -0.97 -1.81
C MET A 18 22.02 -1.72 -2.57
N LYS A 19 21.65 -2.59 -3.52
CA LYS A 19 22.59 -3.43 -4.26
C LYS A 19 23.22 -2.73 -5.46
N HIS A 20 22.47 -1.87 -6.14
CA HIS A 20 22.87 -1.30 -7.44
C HIS A 20 23.07 0.21 -7.43
N PHE A 21 22.64 0.91 -6.37
CA PHE A 21 22.70 2.37 -6.26
C PHE A 21 23.30 2.80 -4.91
N THR A 22 23.18 4.09 -4.59
CA THR A 22 23.59 4.63 -3.30
C THR A 22 22.54 4.31 -2.23
N PRO A 23 22.93 4.20 -0.95
CA PRO A 23 21.98 3.94 0.15
C PRO A 23 20.83 4.95 0.24
N GLN A 24 21.04 6.20 -0.19
CA GLN A 24 19.99 7.21 -0.27
C GLN A 24 18.84 6.82 -1.22
N ALA A 25 19.10 6.04 -2.28
CA ALA A 25 18.05 5.57 -3.19
C ALA A 25 17.07 4.59 -2.51
N ALA A 26 17.50 3.88 -1.46
CA ALA A 26 16.65 2.96 -0.71
C ALA A 26 15.62 3.68 0.18
N VAL A 27 15.85 4.96 0.50
CA VAL A 27 14.96 5.76 1.37
C VAL A 27 13.56 5.86 0.76
N ALA A 28 13.45 6.03 -0.56
CA ALA A 28 12.16 6.11 -1.24
C ALA A 28 11.32 4.83 -1.06
N GLY A 29 11.94 3.66 -1.25
CA GLY A 29 11.26 2.36 -1.05
C GLY A 29 10.88 2.11 0.41
N ALA A 30 11.74 2.52 1.36
CA ALA A 30 11.46 2.39 2.78
C ALA A 30 10.28 3.28 3.24
N VAL A 31 10.25 4.55 2.79
CA VAL A 31 9.14 5.47 3.07
C VAL A 31 7.86 4.98 2.41
N PHE A 32 7.93 4.52 1.16
CA PHE A 32 6.78 3.95 0.45
C PHE A 32 6.19 2.77 1.23
N SER A 33 7.02 1.93 1.84
CA SER A 33 6.59 0.80 2.69
C SER A 33 5.72 1.23 3.88
N ILE A 34 6.01 2.38 4.49
CA ILE A 34 5.20 2.88 5.61
C ILE A 34 3.88 3.45 5.08
N ILE A 35 3.96 4.27 4.02
CA ILE A 35 2.81 4.99 3.48
C ILE A 35 1.78 4.01 2.92
N HIS A 36 2.16 3.08 2.05
CA HIS A 36 1.18 2.22 1.35
C HIS A 36 0.46 1.25 2.31
N ASN A 37 1.11 0.80 3.38
CA ASN A 37 0.47 -0.02 4.41
C ASN A 37 -0.57 0.78 5.19
N PHE A 38 -0.23 2.02 5.55
CA PHE A 38 -1.14 2.92 6.26
C PHE A 38 -2.35 3.30 5.39
N THR A 39 -2.10 3.81 4.18
CA THR A 39 -3.17 4.23 3.26
C THR A 39 -3.99 3.04 2.77
N GLY A 40 -3.36 1.89 2.51
CA GLY A 40 -4.04 0.67 2.09
C GLY A 40 -4.98 0.13 3.17
N SER A 41 -4.56 0.15 4.43
CA SER A 41 -5.39 -0.28 5.57
C SER A 41 -6.60 0.64 5.76
N ILE A 42 -6.40 1.96 5.64
CA ILE A 42 -7.50 2.95 5.72
C ILE A 42 -8.48 2.75 4.56
N PHE A 43 -7.97 2.65 3.33
CA PHE A 43 -8.79 2.45 2.14
C PHE A 43 -9.62 1.16 2.24
N ALA A 44 -8.99 0.05 2.62
CA ALA A 44 -9.70 -1.21 2.83
C ALA A 44 -10.78 -1.08 3.92
N GLY A 45 -10.51 -0.35 4.99
CA GLY A 45 -11.50 -0.04 6.03
C GLY A 45 -12.68 0.78 5.53
N ILE A 46 -12.45 1.75 4.63
CA ILE A 46 -13.50 2.55 4.00
C ILE A 46 -14.34 1.70 3.05
N CYS A 47 -13.72 0.85 2.21
CA CYS A 47 -14.44 -0.06 1.32
C CYS A 47 -15.31 -1.02 2.12
N ARG A 48 -14.78 -1.64 3.18
CA ARG A 48 -15.55 -2.53 4.05
C ARG A 48 -16.79 -1.85 4.64
N LYS A 49 -16.65 -0.60 5.10
CA LYS A 49 -17.80 0.15 5.63
C LYS A 49 -18.86 0.46 4.57
N HIS A 50 -18.46 0.69 3.32
CA HIS A 50 -19.41 0.89 2.22
C HIS A 50 -20.13 -0.41 1.89
N ASP A 51 -19.41 -1.53 1.77
CA ASP A 51 -20.01 -2.85 1.52
C ASP A 51 -20.96 -3.27 2.65
N ASP A 52 -20.60 -3.02 3.91
CA ASP A 52 -21.45 -3.32 5.08
C ASP A 52 -22.74 -2.48 5.06
N LYS A 53 -22.66 -1.21 4.63
CA LYS A 53 -23.84 -0.33 4.48
C LYS A 53 -24.76 -0.80 3.36
N GLU A 54 -24.20 -1.11 2.19
CA GLU A 54 -24.96 -1.60 1.03
C GLU A 54 -25.73 -2.88 1.38
N LYS A 55 -25.11 -3.80 2.14
CA LYS A 55 -25.78 -5.02 2.62
C LYS A 55 -26.95 -4.76 3.57
N LEU A 56 -26.88 -3.72 4.39
CA LEU A 56 -27.95 -3.35 5.32
C LEU A 56 -29.10 -2.63 4.61
N GLU A 57 -28.82 -1.89 3.53
CA GLU A 57 -29.86 -1.22 2.72
C GLU A 57 -30.61 -2.20 1.80
N GLN A 58 -30.03 -3.37 1.51
CA GLN A 58 -30.66 -4.42 0.70
C GLN A 58 -31.34 -5.54 1.51
N ALA A 59 -31.31 -5.48 2.84
CA ALA A 59 -31.92 -6.46 3.76
C ALA A 59 -33.24 -5.91 4.34
#